data_AF-A0A830E5P4-F1
#
_entry.id   AF-A0A830E5P4-F1
#
_cell.length_a   1.000
_cell.length_b   1.000
_cell.length_c   1.000
_cell.angle_alpha   90.00
_cell.angle_beta   90.00
_cell.angle_gamma   90.00
#
_symmetry.space_group_name_H-M   'P 1'
#
loop_
_entity.id
_entity.type
_entity.pdbx_description
1 polymer ?
#
loop_
_entity_poly.entity_id
_entity_poly.type
_entity_poly.pdbx_seq_one_letter_code
_entity_poly.pdbx_strand_id
1 'polypeptide(L)'
;MELTLDEQILILLRERGPLASEEIAHYLGRNVNEVKDELQYLELDKLITRVKRGILFRKEVFDLTPTGLEEAQKAYEKLREISHEILSRISSMNEKELEEFLNQYMALMPLIMILNLLPFEMLIWVLGSSTAHDNSAYSNN
;
A
#
# COMPACT_ATOMS: atom_id res chain seq x y z
N MET A 1 3.38 13.06 -7.44
CA MET A 1 4.55 12.35 -6.90
C MET A 1 4.18 10.89 -6.86
N GLU A 2 4.91 10.03 -7.55
CA GLU A 2 4.61 8.60 -7.62
C GLU A 2 5.45 7.87 -6.57
N LEU A 3 4.84 6.91 -5.86
CA LEU A 3 5.52 6.06 -4.89
C LEU A 3 5.81 4.72 -5.56
N THR A 4 7.09 4.39 -5.71
CA THR A 4 7.54 3.21 -6.47
C THR A 4 7.35 1.91 -5.68
N LEU A 5 7.50 0.76 -6.35
CA LEU A 5 7.25 -0.54 -5.69
C LEU A 5 8.29 -0.85 -4.59
N ASP A 6 9.56 -0.53 -4.83
CA ASP A 6 10.62 -0.61 -3.82
C ASP A 6 10.27 0.23 -2.58
N GLU A 7 9.82 1.47 -2.75
CA GLU A 7 9.37 2.35 -1.68
C GLU A 7 8.19 1.74 -0.91
N GLN A 8 7.22 1.18 -1.62
CA GLN A 8 6.09 0.47 -1.01
C GLN A 8 6.54 -0.73 -0.14
N ILE A 9 7.50 -1.51 -0.64
CA ILE A 9 8.08 -2.65 0.09
C ILE A 9 8.83 -2.19 1.33
N LEU A 10 9.67 -1.15 1.21
CA LEU A 10 10.45 -0.60 2.33
C LEU A 10 9.54 -0.08 3.45
N ILE A 11 8.48 0.65 3.11
CA ILE A 11 7.47 1.11 4.07
C ILE A 11 6.83 -0.08 4.77
N LEU A 12 6.43 -1.11 4.02
CA LEU A 12 5.77 -2.28 4.60
C LEU A 12 6.68 -3.03 5.59
N LEU A 13 7.95 -3.24 5.22
CA LEU A 13 8.94 -3.90 6.09
C LEU A 13 9.22 -3.08 7.35
N ARG A 14 9.28 -1.75 7.26
CA ARG A 14 9.43 -0.86 8.43
C ARG A 14 8.30 -1.05 9.43
N GLU A 15 7.07 -1.21 8.94
CA GLU A 15 5.86 -1.18 9.77
C GLU A 15 5.43 -2.58 10.25
N ARG A 16 5.76 -3.63 9.50
CA ARG A 16 5.40 -5.02 9.83
C ARG A 16 6.59 -5.87 10.29
N GLY A 17 7.80 -5.35 10.18
CA GLY A 17 9.03 -6.09 10.41
C GLY A 17 9.31 -7.11 9.29
N PRO A 18 10.09 -8.17 9.57
CA PRO A 18 10.54 -9.09 8.53
C PRO A 18 9.40 -9.90 7.90
N LEU A 19 9.31 -9.86 6.57
CA LEU A 19 8.27 -10.54 5.78
C LEU A 19 8.85 -11.36 4.62
N ALA A 20 8.21 -12.46 4.25
CA ALA A 20 8.54 -13.16 3.00
C ALA A 20 7.94 -12.48 1.77
N SER A 21 8.46 -12.80 0.59
CA SER A 21 7.95 -12.30 -0.69
C SER A 21 6.45 -12.51 -0.90
N GLU A 22 5.92 -13.67 -0.48
CA GLU A 22 4.49 -13.98 -0.61
C GLU A 22 3.63 -13.12 0.31
N GLU A 23 4.15 -12.76 1.50
CA GLU A 23 3.45 -11.91 2.46
C GLU A 23 3.43 -10.46 1.96
N ILE A 24 4.56 -9.98 1.43
CA ILE A 24 4.68 -8.65 0.83
C ILE A 24 3.72 -8.52 -0.36
N ALA A 25 3.73 -9.49 -1.29
CA ALA A 25 2.83 -9.51 -2.44
C ALA A 25 1.36 -9.51 -2.02
N HIS A 26 1.02 -10.29 -0.98
CA HIS A 26 -0.34 -10.32 -0.43
C HIS A 26 -0.77 -8.95 0.13
N TYR A 27 0.07 -8.32 0.96
CA TYR A 27 -0.25 -7.02 1.56
C TYR A 27 -0.38 -5.90 0.51
N LEU A 28 0.44 -5.93 -0.53
CA LEU A 28 0.45 -4.91 -1.58
C LEU A 28 -0.53 -5.20 -2.72
N GLY A 29 -1.19 -6.36 -2.73
CA GLY A 29 -2.04 -6.79 -3.85
C GLY A 29 -1.27 -6.95 -5.16
N ARG A 30 -0.01 -7.39 -5.10
CA ARG A 30 0.93 -7.47 -6.24
C ARG A 30 1.19 -8.90 -6.67
N ASN A 31 1.77 -9.07 -7.85
CA ASN A 31 2.26 -10.37 -8.29
C ASN A 31 3.51 -10.76 -7.48
N VAL A 32 3.58 -12.01 -7.03
CA VAL A 32 4.73 -12.48 -6.23
C VAL A 32 6.05 -12.46 -7.01
N ASN A 33 6.03 -12.66 -8.33
CA ASN A 33 7.26 -12.63 -9.14
C ASN A 33 7.78 -11.19 -9.29
N GLU A 34 6.87 -10.23 -9.52
CA GLU A 34 7.20 -8.79 -9.54
C GLU A 34 7.86 -8.37 -8.22
N VAL A 35 7.29 -8.78 -7.08
CA VAL A 35 7.87 -8.52 -5.76
C VAL A 35 9.23 -9.21 -5.58
N LYS A 36 9.40 -10.44 -6.07
CA LYS A 36 10.68 -11.17 -5.98
C LYS A 36 11.78 -10.51 -6.79
N ASP A 37 11.45 -9.95 -7.95
CA ASP A 37 12.40 -9.22 -8.77
C ASP A 37 12.80 -7.92 -8.08
N GLU A 38 11.84 -7.16 -7.54
CA GLU A 38 12.12 -5.93 -6.78
C GLU A 38 12.98 -6.17 -5.54
N LEU A 39 12.69 -7.25 -4.79
CA LEU A 39 13.50 -7.64 -3.62
C LEU A 39 14.96 -7.96 -3.99
N GLN A 40 15.22 -8.50 -5.18
CA GLN A 40 16.59 -8.73 -5.64
C GLN A 40 17.34 -7.41 -5.85
N TYR A 41 16.69 -6.39 -6.44
CA TYR A 41 17.28 -5.07 -6.59
C TYR A 41 17.54 -4.40 -5.24
N LEU A 42 16.56 -4.43 -4.33
CA LEU A 42 16.71 -3.90 -2.97
C LEU A 42 17.84 -4.56 -2.17
N GLU A 43 18.07 -5.86 -2.36
CA GLU A 43 19.21 -6.56 -1.76
C GLU A 43 20.55 -6.15 -2.37
N LEU A 44 20.60 -6.00 -3.70
CA LEU A 44 21.80 -5.54 -4.42
C LEU A 44 22.20 -4.12 -3.97
N ASP A 45 21.20 -3.27 -3.74
CA ASP A 45 21.36 -1.91 -3.24
C ASP A 45 21.60 -1.85 -1.71
N LYS A 46 21.59 -3.00 -1.04
CA LYS A 46 21.83 -3.16 0.41
C LYS A 46 20.81 -2.44 1.28
N LEU A 47 19.59 -2.25 0.79
CA LEU A 47 18.49 -1.68 1.55
C LEU A 47 17.79 -2.75 2.39
N ILE A 48 17.82 -4.01 1.95
CA ILE A 48 17.26 -5.14 2.70
C ILE A 48 18.26 -6.29 2.83
N THR A 49 17.96 -7.24 3.70
CA THR A 49 18.74 -8.47 3.89
C THR A 49 17.85 -9.67 4.13
N ARG A 50 18.26 -10.85 3.65
CA ARG A 50 17.61 -12.13 3.96
C ARG A 50 17.95 -12.59 5.37
N VAL A 51 16.91 -12.87 6.14
CA VAL A 51 17.01 -13.50 7.47
C VAL A 51 16.16 -14.77 7.51
N LYS A 52 16.57 -15.73 8.34
CA LYS A 52 15.82 -16.97 8.56
C LYS A 52 14.93 -16.82 9.79
N ARG A 53 13.62 -16.96 9.61
CA ARG A 53 12.62 -16.86 10.68
C ARG A 53 11.97 -18.21 10.95
N GLY A 54 11.86 -18.60 12.22
CA GLY A 54 11.21 -19.85 12.65
C GLY A 54 12.18 -20.90 13.21
N ILE A 55 11.74 -21.68 14.20
CA ILE A 55 12.57 -22.64 14.94
C ILE A 55 12.55 -24.04 14.27
N LEU A 56 11.37 -24.52 13.86
CA LEU A 56 11.23 -25.83 13.18
C LEU A 56 11.27 -25.73 11.64
N PHE A 57 10.63 -24.71 11.07
CA PHE A 57 10.63 -24.44 9.63
C PHE A 57 11.15 -23.04 9.41
N ARG A 58 12.46 -22.93 9.14
CA ARG A 58 13.11 -21.65 8.84
C ARG A 58 12.61 -21.15 7.48
N LYS A 59 11.70 -20.18 7.48
CA LYS A 59 11.27 -19.46 6.28
C LYS A 59 12.26 -18.33 6.01
N GLU A 60 12.56 -18.12 4.74
CA GLU A 60 13.33 -16.96 4.31
C GLU A 60 12.41 -15.74 4.28
N VAL A 61 12.85 -14.69 4.96
CA VAL A 61 12.15 -13.40 5.04
C VAL A 61 13.16 -12.27 4.82
N PHE A 62 12.67 -11.10 4.49
CA PHE A 62 13.46 -9.91 4.22
C PHE A 62 13.28 -8.92 5.37
N ASP A 63 14.37 -8.34 5.84
CA ASP A 63 14.39 -7.30 6.86
C ASP A 63 15.16 -6.07 6.35
N LEU A 64 14.89 -4.91 6.93
CA LEU A 64 15.58 -3.68 6.58
C LEU A 64 17.02 -3.67 7.10
N THR A 65 17.95 -3.18 6.29
CA THR A 65 19.24 -2.71 6.80
C THR A 65 19.07 -1.34 7.46
N PRO A 66 20.08 -0.83 8.21
CA PRO A 66 20.03 0.55 8.71
C PRO A 66 19.79 1.58 7.60
N THR A 67 20.44 1.42 6.45
CA THR A 67 20.24 2.30 5.28
C THR A 67 18.83 2.13 4.69
N GLY A 68 18.32 0.89 4.61
CA GLY A 68 16.94 0.64 4.20
C GLY A 68 15.91 1.29 5.11
N LEU A 69 16.18 1.37 6.42
CA LEU A 69 15.30 2.04 7.37
C LEU A 69 15.24 3.56 7.13
N GLU A 70 16.37 4.19 6.81
CA GLU A 70 16.41 5.61 6.44
C GLU A 70 15.62 5.87 5.15
N GLU A 71 15.78 5.04 4.13
CA GLU A 71 15.01 5.16 2.87
C GLU A 71 13.52 4.87 3.08
N ALA A 72 13.18 3.87 3.90
CA ALA A 72 11.79 3.58 4.27
C ALA A 72 11.13 4.78 4.97
N GLN A 73 11.87 5.52 5.80
CA GLN A 73 11.36 6.72 6.46
C GLN A 73 11.06 7.84 5.44
N LYS A 74 11.95 8.07 4.47
CA LYS A 74 11.71 9.05 3.39
C LYS A 74 10.52 8.66 2.53
N ALA A 75 10.41 7.39 2.17
CA ALA A 75 9.28 6.85 1.43
C ALA A 75 7.95 7.01 2.20
N TYR A 76 7.97 6.74 3.50
CA TYR A 76 6.80 6.94 4.37
C TYR A 76 6.35 8.41 4.41
N GLU A 77 7.29 9.35 4.46
CA GLU A 77 6.97 10.78 4.40
C GLU A 77 6.30 11.17 3.08
N LYS A 78 6.78 10.66 1.93
CA LYS A 78 6.11 10.83 0.63
C LYS A 78 4.69 10.27 0.64
N LEU A 79 4.49 9.07 1.17
CA LEU A 79 3.16 8.46 1.28
C LEU A 79 2.22 9.30 2.17
N ARG A 80 2.75 9.88 3.25
CA ARG A 80 1.99 10.77 4.12
C ARG A 80 1.57 12.05 3.40
N GLU A 81 2.46 12.65 2.61
CA GLU A 81 2.10 13.81 1.78
C GLU A 81 1.00 13.48 0.77
N ILE A 82 1.09 12.31 0.12
CA ILE A 82 0.03 11.81 -0.77
C ILE A 82 -1.30 11.67 -0.01
N SER A 83 -1.28 11.09 1.19
CA SER A 83 -2.50 10.95 2.01
C SER A 83 -3.12 12.31 2.36
N HIS A 84 -2.30 13.31 2.69
CA HIS A 84 -2.77 14.67 2.96
C HIS A 84 -3.34 15.34 1.71
N GLU A 85 -2.74 15.14 0.54
CA GLU A 85 -3.29 15.63 -0.73
C GLU A 85 -4.68 15.04 -0.98
N ILE A 86 -4.84 13.72 -0.81
CA ILE A 86 -6.13 13.05 -0.96
C ILE A 86 -7.18 13.66 -0.03
N LEU A 87 -6.84 13.82 1.26
CA LEU A 87 -7.72 14.43 2.26
C LEU A 87 -8.12 15.88 1.90
N SER A 88 -7.18 16.67 1.39
CA SER A 88 -7.42 18.08 1.09
C SER A 88 -8.39 18.31 -0.07
N ARG A 89 -8.47 17.35 -1.00
CA ARG A 89 -9.25 17.48 -2.23
C ARG A 89 -10.62 16.85 -2.14
N ILE A 90 -10.78 15.82 -1.31
CA ILE A 90 -11.98 14.98 -1.28
C ILE A 90 -13.27 15.76 -1.01
N SER A 91 -13.24 16.77 -0.14
CA SER A 91 -14.42 17.55 0.25
C SER A 91 -14.90 18.52 -0.83
N SER A 92 -14.13 18.69 -1.90
CA SER A 92 -14.43 19.64 -2.99
C SER A 92 -14.85 18.97 -4.30
N MET A 93 -14.80 17.64 -4.37
CA MET A 93 -15.07 16.86 -5.57
C MET A 93 -16.45 16.24 -5.51
N ASN A 94 -17.11 16.13 -6.68
CA ASN A 94 -18.26 15.25 -6.81
C ASN A 94 -17.82 13.78 -6.93
N GLU A 95 -18.77 12.85 -6.86
CA GLU A 95 -18.49 11.40 -6.84
C GLU A 95 -17.65 10.92 -8.04
N LYS A 96 -17.96 11.38 -9.26
CA LYS A 96 -17.24 11.00 -10.47
C LYS A 96 -15.82 11.55 -10.51
N GLU A 97 -15.65 12.83 -10.17
CA GLU A 97 -14.32 13.47 -10.09
C GLU A 97 -13.44 12.77 -9.05
N LEU A 98 -14.06 12.35 -7.96
CA LEU A 98 -13.39 11.68 -6.87
C LEU A 98 -12.99 10.25 -7.24
N GLU A 99 -13.83 9.52 -7.95
CA GLU A 99 -13.46 8.21 -8.52
C GLU A 99 -12.25 8.34 -9.45
N GLU A 100 -12.30 9.26 -10.42
CA GLU A 100 -11.19 9.52 -11.35
C GLU A 100 -9.89 9.94 -10.64
N PHE A 101 -10.03 10.72 -9.56
CA PHE A 101 -8.91 11.13 -8.72
C PHE A 101 -8.32 9.96 -7.92
N LEU A 102 -9.15 9.16 -7.23
CA LEU A 102 -8.69 8.02 -6.43
C LEU A 102 -8.12 6.89 -7.29
N ASN A 103 -8.61 6.71 -8.52
CA ASN A 103 -8.07 5.75 -9.47
C ASN A 103 -6.56 5.91 -9.69
N GLN A 104 -6.02 7.13 -9.55
CA GLN A 104 -4.59 7.42 -9.68
C GLN A 104 -3.76 6.88 -8.49
N TYR A 105 -4.39 6.64 -7.35
CA TYR A 105 -3.76 6.17 -6.12
C TYR A 105 -4.13 4.74 -5.75
N MET A 106 -4.87 4.03 -6.61
CA MET A 106 -5.36 2.67 -6.34
C MET A 106 -4.25 1.69 -5.94
N ALA A 107 -3.08 1.80 -6.56
CA ALA A 107 -1.91 1.00 -6.23
C ALA A 107 -1.39 1.22 -4.79
N LEU A 108 -1.66 2.40 -4.20
CA LEU A 108 -1.20 2.79 -2.87
C LEU A 108 -2.26 2.53 -1.79
N MET A 109 -3.51 2.31 -2.18
CA MET A 109 -4.62 2.08 -1.26
C MET A 109 -4.35 0.97 -0.23
N PRO A 110 -3.75 -0.18 -0.58
CA PRO A 110 -3.42 -1.19 0.42
C PRO A 110 -2.55 -0.66 1.56
N LEU A 111 -1.51 0.11 1.24
CA LEU A 111 -0.62 0.71 2.24
C LEU A 111 -1.31 1.81 3.05
N ILE A 112 -2.06 2.69 2.38
CA ILE A 112 -2.84 3.75 3.04
C ILE A 112 -3.78 3.15 4.09
N MET A 113 -4.43 2.03 3.78
CA MET A 113 -5.31 1.30 4.69
C MET A 113 -4.54 0.60 5.82
N ILE A 114 -3.47 -0.13 5.48
CA ILE A 114 -2.64 -0.87 6.46
C ILE A 114 -2.07 0.07 7.54
N LEU A 115 -1.75 1.30 7.15
CA LEU A 115 -1.13 2.32 8.00
C LEU A 115 -2.14 3.28 8.63
N ASN A 116 -3.44 3.12 8.35
CA ASN A 116 -4.51 3.99 8.82
C ASN A 116 -4.25 5.48 8.53
N LEU A 117 -3.76 5.80 7.33
CA LEU A 117 -3.43 7.18 6.94
C LEU A 117 -4.66 8.01 6.54
N LEU A 118 -5.82 7.38 6.40
CA LEU A 118 -7.10 8.05 6.17
C LEU A 118 -8.07 7.80 7.35
N PRO A 119 -8.91 8.78 7.71
CA PRO A 119 -10.00 8.60 8.66
C PRO A 119 -10.95 7.48 8.24
N PHE A 120 -11.46 6.73 9.22
CA PHE A 120 -12.33 5.58 8.99
C PHE A 120 -13.65 5.95 8.30
N GLU A 121 -14.16 7.15 8.57
CA GLU A 121 -15.37 7.72 7.95
C GLU A 121 -15.23 7.82 6.43
N MET A 122 -14.01 8.08 5.94
CA MET A 122 -13.74 8.14 4.51
C MET A 122 -13.62 6.76 3.88
N LEU A 123 -13.09 5.78 4.61
CA LEU A 123 -13.04 4.39 4.14
C LEU A 123 -14.45 3.86 3.90
N ILE A 124 -15.40 4.16 4.79
CA ILE A 124 -16.82 3.80 4.59
C ILE A 124 -17.38 4.47 3.34
N TRP A 125 -17.07 5.74 3.10
CA TRP A 125 -17.59 6.46 1.93
C TRP A 125 -17.08 5.86 0.61
N VAL A 126 -15.78 5.58 0.53
CA VAL A 126 -15.15 4.93 -0.65
C VAL A 126 -15.67 3.52 -0.88
N LEU A 127 -15.95 2.75 0.17
CA LEU A 127 -16.48 1.38 0.07
C LEU A 127 -17.99 1.33 -0.16
N GLY A 128 -18.73 2.34 0.33
CA GLY A 128 -20.19 2.41 0.29
C GLY A 128 -20.76 2.92 -1.05
N SER A 129 -20.04 3.77 -1.77
CA SER A 129 -20.45 4.27 -3.09
C SER A 129 -20.59 3.17 -4.15
N SER A 130 -19.91 2.03 -3.98
CA SER A 130 -20.06 0.87 -4.87
C SER A 130 -21.43 0.16 -4.77
N THR A 131 -22.22 0.42 -3.72
CA THR A 131 -23.49 -0.29 -3.45
C THR A 131 -24.77 0.51 -3.74
N ALA A 132 -24.66 1.78 -4.11
CA ALA A 132 -25.82 2.66 -4.26
C ALA A 132 -26.48 2.65 -5.66
N HIS A 133 -25.91 1.95 -6.64
CA HIS A 133 -26.36 2.05 -8.04
C HIS A 133 -27.18 0.89 -8.61
N ASP A 134 -27.60 -0.11 -7.81
CA ASP A 134 -28.35 -1.27 -8.35
C ASP A 134 -29.83 -1.36 -7.94
N ASN A 135 -30.40 -0.37 -7.26
CA ASN A 135 -31.80 -0.43 -6.77
C ASN A 135 -32.82 0.49 -7.48
N SER A 136 -32.46 1.16 -8.59
CA SER A 136 -33.43 1.95 -9.36
C SER A 136 -34.04 1.23 -10.57
N ALA A 137 -33.72 -0.06 -10.80
CA ALA A 137 -34.21 -0.82 -11.96
C ALA A 137 -35.48 -1.65 -11.70
N TYR A 138 -35.99 -1.75 -10.47
CA TYR A 138 -37.18 -2.54 -10.13
C TYR A 138 -38.21 -1.74 -9.34
N SER A 139 -38.80 -0.73 -9.98
CA SER A 139 -40.00 -0.05 -9.50
C SER A 139 -40.78 0.52 -10.68
N ASN A 140 -41.32 -0.37 -11.51
CA ASN A 140 -42.49 -0.09 -12.35
C ASN A 140 -43.28 -1.38 -12.48
N ASN A 141 -44.21 -1.59 -11.57
CA ASN A 141 -45.45 -2.36 -11.73
C ASN A 141 -46.48 -1.81 -10.73
#